data_AF-A0A9D5FLH5-F1
#
_entry.id   AF-A0A9D5FLH5-F1
#
_cell.length_a   1.000
_cell.length_b   1.000
_cell.length_c   1.000
_cell.angle_alpha   90.00
_cell.angle_beta   90.00
_cell.angle_gamma   90.00
#
_symmetry.space_group_name_H-M   'P 1'
#
loop_
_entity.id
_entity.type
_entity.pdbx_description
1 polymer ?
#
loop_
_entity_poly.entity_id
_entity_poly.type
_entity_poly.pdbx_seq_one_letter_code
_entity_poly.pdbx_strand_id
1 'polypeptide(L)'
;MKSMLAAVSMAMFLGLISWDAQAQTDTTGIQPGLVAHYFMDPTNWNGKWPETLSEPTDDPKNWTFTEYKYSRVEPVVNHLFVMNGWFSVRWTGYFDPLATGGSEGAMFAVKGRININPSNSESNEFALVMADGTTITRDMLADGYAGISGPATVVAVRPKGNGSQNGLTVDGKPFALENSARYEIFAPAMTVKLHHEKARGKGGMGQWWLDVDAKDASILKDGVLVGAAAPAAGKAAAAGVVPDCEYFFQIWADDGCRLFIDGKLLIDDWIACWEARPKSLRQAKPMNLSPGPHEIVVEYFQGQSLKLGDSDPMKLYWSCPARKIPRQLVGPANLSHGDKHLKSVNR
;
A
#
# COMPACT_ATOMS: atom_id res chain seq x y z
N MET A 1 54.10 -46.52 -39.69
CA MET A 1 52.94 -46.07 -38.87
C MET A 1 53.47 -45.62 -37.53
N LYS A 2 52.88 -44.56 -36.95
CA LYS A 2 53.43 -43.66 -35.91
C LYS A 2 54.42 -42.66 -36.49
N SER A 3 54.45 -41.36 -36.17
CA SER A 3 53.54 -40.42 -35.49
C SER A 3 54.30 -39.09 -35.58
N MET A 4 53.77 -38.03 -36.22
CA MET A 4 54.46 -36.74 -36.28
C MET A 4 54.11 -35.90 -35.06
N LEU A 5 55.16 -35.57 -34.30
CA LEU A 5 55.20 -34.56 -33.25
C LEU A 5 55.49 -33.20 -33.91
N ALA A 6 54.72 -32.16 -33.57
CA ALA A 6 55.21 -30.78 -33.57
C ALA A 6 54.31 -29.91 -32.69
N ALA A 7 54.94 -29.22 -31.74
CA ALA A 7 54.35 -28.35 -30.73
C ALA A 7 53.97 -26.98 -31.31
N VAL A 8 52.95 -26.31 -30.74
CA VAL A 8 52.84 -24.84 -30.75
C VAL A 8 52.17 -24.33 -29.46
N SER A 9 52.96 -23.52 -28.74
CA SER A 9 52.65 -22.28 -28.01
C SER A 9 51.36 -22.12 -27.20
N MET A 10 51.54 -21.91 -25.89
CA MET A 10 50.52 -21.47 -24.94
C MET A 10 50.76 -19.99 -24.62
N ALA A 11 49.93 -19.10 -25.16
CA ALA A 11 49.91 -17.68 -24.81
C ALA A 11 48.78 -17.42 -23.80
N MET A 12 49.14 -16.82 -22.66
CA MET A 12 48.21 -16.37 -21.62
C MET A 12 47.39 -15.17 -22.13
N PHE A 13 46.06 -15.27 -22.04
CA PHE A 13 45.16 -14.13 -22.15
C PHE A 13 44.63 -13.78 -20.75
N LEU A 14 45.09 -12.65 -20.21
CA LEU A 14 44.50 -11.99 -19.05
C LEU A 14 43.22 -11.27 -19.51
N GLY A 15 42.06 -11.90 -19.28
CA GLY A 15 40.75 -11.26 -19.41
C GLY A 15 40.30 -10.75 -18.05
N LEU A 16 40.33 -9.43 -17.86
CA LEU A 16 39.61 -8.73 -16.79
C LEU A 16 38.11 -8.94 -16.99
N ILE A 17 37.46 -9.65 -16.08
CA ILE A 17 36.00 -9.72 -16.00
C ILE A 17 35.57 -8.59 -15.07
N SER A 18 35.03 -7.50 -15.63
CA SER A 18 34.23 -6.54 -14.88
C SER A 18 32.82 -7.11 -14.73
N TRP A 19 32.41 -7.45 -13.52
CA TRP A 19 31.01 -7.65 -13.18
C TRP A 19 30.39 -6.30 -12.83
N ASP A 20 29.86 -5.61 -13.84
CA ASP A 20 28.80 -4.63 -13.63
C ASP A 20 27.47 -5.36 -13.83
N ALA A 21 27.03 -6.06 -12.79
CA ALA A 21 25.64 -6.48 -12.68
C ALA A 21 24.81 -5.25 -12.29
N GLN A 22 24.46 -4.41 -13.27
CA GLN A 22 23.26 -3.62 -13.11
C GLN A 22 22.10 -4.62 -13.01
N ALA A 23 21.54 -4.75 -11.81
CA ALA A 23 20.28 -5.44 -11.59
C ALA A 23 19.21 -4.69 -12.41
N GLN A 24 19.04 -5.13 -13.65
CA GLN A 24 17.92 -4.75 -14.47
C GLN A 24 16.71 -5.39 -13.81
N THR A 25 15.99 -4.61 -13.01
CA THR A 25 14.72 -5.04 -12.41
C THR A 25 13.76 -5.32 -13.56
N ASP A 26 13.58 -6.59 -13.87
CA ASP A 26 12.52 -7.03 -14.76
C ASP A 26 11.19 -6.71 -14.09
N THR A 27 10.57 -5.61 -14.50
CA THR A 27 9.28 -5.15 -13.98
C THR A 27 8.10 -5.87 -14.64
N THR A 28 8.36 -6.88 -15.49
CA THR A 28 7.28 -7.73 -16.01
C THR A 28 6.69 -8.55 -14.85
N GLY A 29 5.45 -8.26 -14.48
CA GLY A 29 4.74 -8.95 -13.40
C GLY A 29 4.67 -8.22 -12.05
N ILE A 30 5.20 -7.00 -11.92
CA ILE A 30 4.94 -6.16 -10.74
C ILE A 30 3.63 -5.39 -10.90
N GLN A 31 2.75 -5.48 -9.91
CA GLN A 31 1.42 -4.87 -9.89
C GLN A 31 1.24 -4.00 -8.64
N PRO A 32 0.43 -2.93 -8.67
CA PRO A 32 0.19 -2.07 -7.51
C PRO A 32 -0.46 -2.78 -6.30
N GLY A 33 -0.21 -2.27 -5.10
CA GLY A 33 -0.79 -2.76 -3.84
C GLY A 33 -0.14 -4.04 -3.30
N LEU A 34 -0.50 -4.42 -2.08
CA LEU A 34 -0.08 -5.69 -1.47
C LEU A 34 -1.13 -6.77 -1.65
N VAL A 35 -0.73 -8.04 -1.63
CA VAL A 35 -1.68 -9.16 -1.59
C VAL A 35 -2.03 -9.43 -0.13
N ALA A 36 -3.29 -9.19 0.25
CA ALA A 36 -3.85 -9.51 1.54
C ALA A 36 -4.43 -10.93 1.53
N HIS A 37 -3.83 -11.84 2.27
CA HIS A 37 -4.30 -13.22 2.44
C HIS A 37 -5.11 -13.33 3.73
N TYR A 38 -6.39 -13.64 3.60
CA TYR A 38 -7.31 -13.81 4.72
C TYR A 38 -7.39 -15.27 5.15
N PHE A 39 -7.36 -15.46 6.46
CA PHE A 39 -7.45 -16.75 7.13
C PHE A 39 -8.63 -16.74 8.09
N MET A 40 -9.34 -17.86 8.16
CA MET A 40 -10.34 -18.08 9.19
C MET A 40 -9.69 -18.85 10.32
N ASP A 41 -9.55 -18.16 11.44
CA ASP A 41 -9.00 -18.73 12.65
C ASP A 41 -10.13 -19.33 13.51
N PRO A 42 -9.84 -20.28 14.41
CA PRO A 42 -10.86 -20.89 15.24
C PRO A 42 -11.51 -19.85 16.15
N THR A 43 -12.83 -19.74 16.12
CA THR A 43 -13.61 -18.74 16.89
C THR A 43 -13.46 -18.87 18.41
N ASN A 44 -13.18 -20.08 18.92
CA ASN A 44 -13.23 -20.36 20.37
C ASN A 44 -11.93 -20.92 20.95
N TRP A 45 -10.82 -21.00 20.20
CA TRP A 45 -9.50 -21.41 20.72
C TRP A 45 -9.55 -22.62 21.68
N ASN A 46 -10.24 -23.68 21.28
CA ASN A 46 -10.49 -24.88 22.11
C ASN A 46 -11.17 -24.65 23.48
N GLY A 47 -12.05 -23.66 23.58
CA GLY A 47 -12.81 -23.36 24.80
C GLY A 47 -12.07 -22.51 25.83
N LYS A 48 -10.90 -21.95 25.48
CA LYS A 48 -10.09 -21.09 26.37
C LYS A 48 -10.51 -19.63 26.38
N TRP A 49 -11.55 -19.31 25.62
CA TRP A 49 -12.17 -18.00 25.59
C TRP A 49 -13.68 -18.17 25.78
N PRO A 50 -14.21 -18.10 27.02
CA PRO A 50 -15.64 -18.20 27.26
C PRO A 50 -16.36 -16.96 26.69
N GLU A 51 -17.67 -17.07 26.43
CA GLU A 51 -18.54 -15.96 25.98
C GLU A 51 -18.49 -14.72 26.91
N THR A 52 -17.89 -14.87 28.10
CA THR A 52 -17.55 -13.79 29.02
C THR A 52 -16.14 -13.23 28.73
N LEU A 53 -16.03 -12.33 27.75
CA LEU A 53 -15.18 -11.11 27.71
C LEU A 53 -13.85 -11.11 28.52
N SER A 54 -12.99 -12.12 28.44
CA SER A 54 -11.69 -12.11 29.13
C SER A 54 -10.56 -12.55 28.23
N GLU A 55 -9.60 -11.68 27.88
CA GLU A 55 -8.40 -11.95 27.06
C GLU A 55 -7.88 -13.41 27.24
N PRO A 56 -7.59 -14.18 26.14
CA PRO A 56 -7.16 -15.57 26.27
C PRO A 56 -5.87 -15.67 27.08
N THR A 57 -5.71 -16.74 27.86
CA THR A 57 -4.46 -17.00 28.61
C THR A 57 -3.39 -17.71 27.77
N ASP A 58 -3.76 -18.21 26.59
CA ASP A 58 -2.87 -18.85 25.63
C ASP A 58 -2.30 -17.85 24.62
N ASP A 59 -1.14 -18.19 24.04
CA ASP A 59 -0.50 -17.36 23.02
C ASP A 59 -1.29 -17.39 21.67
N PRO A 60 -1.80 -16.24 21.17
CA PRO A 60 -2.46 -16.12 19.86
C PRO A 60 -1.66 -16.69 18.70
N LYS A 61 -0.32 -16.72 18.78
CA LYS A 61 0.53 -17.24 17.71
C LYS A 61 0.20 -18.70 17.35
N ASN A 62 -0.41 -19.45 18.26
CA ASN A 62 -0.77 -20.86 18.05
C ASN A 62 -2.11 -21.07 17.32
N TRP A 63 -2.89 -20.00 17.11
CA TRP A 63 -4.28 -20.10 16.64
C TRP A 63 -4.57 -19.24 15.41
N THR A 64 -3.60 -18.43 14.99
CA THR A 64 -3.70 -17.54 13.83
C THR A 64 -3.08 -18.16 12.57
N PHE A 65 -3.64 -17.86 11.40
CA PHE A 65 -3.21 -18.36 10.08
C PHE A 65 -3.47 -19.85 9.84
N THR A 66 -4.52 -20.41 10.45
CA THR A 66 -4.77 -21.85 10.45
C THR A 66 -5.49 -22.36 9.20
N GLU A 67 -6.44 -21.58 8.66
CA GLU A 67 -7.21 -21.96 7.48
C GLU A 67 -7.30 -20.81 6.48
N TYR A 68 -6.51 -20.86 5.41
CA TYR A 68 -6.61 -19.95 4.29
C TYR A 68 -8.03 -19.93 3.70
N LYS A 69 -8.55 -18.73 3.41
CA LYS A 69 -9.85 -18.56 2.75
C LYS A 69 -9.72 -17.96 1.37
N TYR A 70 -9.19 -16.76 1.30
CA TYR A 70 -9.08 -16.03 0.03
C TYR A 70 -7.98 -14.98 0.11
N SER A 71 -7.62 -14.47 -1.06
CA SER A 71 -6.69 -13.35 -1.20
C SER A 71 -7.36 -12.23 -1.98
N ARG A 72 -6.94 -11.01 -1.71
CA ARG A 72 -7.27 -9.85 -2.54
C ARG A 72 -6.12 -8.88 -2.56
N VAL A 73 -6.09 -8.00 -3.56
CA VAL A 73 -5.11 -6.92 -3.62
C VAL A 73 -5.64 -5.73 -2.85
N GLU A 74 -4.84 -5.20 -1.94
CA GLU A 74 -5.15 -4.01 -1.16
C GLU A 74 -4.14 -2.90 -1.47
N PRO A 75 -4.61 -1.71 -1.85
CA PRO A 75 -3.70 -0.62 -2.18
C PRO A 75 -2.91 -0.15 -0.95
N VAL A 76 -3.49 -0.22 0.25
CA VAL A 76 -2.91 0.25 1.50
C VAL A 76 -3.03 -0.81 2.59
N VAL A 77 -2.17 -0.75 3.61
CA VAL A 77 -2.37 -1.44 4.89
C VAL A 77 -2.96 -0.45 5.87
N ASN A 78 -4.25 -0.16 5.69
CA ASN A 78 -4.98 0.83 6.47
C ASN A 78 -6.47 0.51 6.53
N HIS A 79 -6.84 -0.36 7.45
CA HIS A 79 -8.18 -0.90 7.60
C HIS A 79 -8.76 -0.58 8.97
N LEU A 80 -10.08 -0.49 9.02
CA LEU A 80 -10.89 -0.54 10.23
C LEU A 80 -11.73 -1.80 10.13
N PHE A 81 -11.52 -2.76 11.00
CA PHE A 81 -12.17 -4.07 10.90
C PHE A 81 -13.36 -4.17 11.84
N VAL A 82 -14.49 -3.58 11.43
CA VAL A 82 -15.71 -3.59 12.26
C VAL A 82 -16.48 -4.89 12.00
N MET A 83 -16.41 -5.89 12.89
CA MET A 83 -17.35 -7.03 12.97
C MET A 83 -17.00 -8.05 14.08
N ASN A 84 -17.98 -8.86 14.49
CA ASN A 84 -17.84 -9.95 15.47
C ASN A 84 -17.19 -11.21 14.85
N GLY A 85 -15.96 -11.11 14.32
CA GLY A 85 -15.32 -12.23 13.63
C GLY A 85 -13.82 -12.32 13.90
N TRP A 86 -13.36 -13.52 14.25
CA TRP A 86 -11.95 -13.85 14.40
C TRP A 86 -11.34 -14.15 13.04
N PHE A 87 -10.29 -13.40 12.68
CA PHE A 87 -9.53 -13.66 11.47
C PHE A 87 -8.10 -13.18 11.62
N SER A 88 -7.23 -13.75 10.79
CA SER A 88 -5.91 -13.21 10.55
C SER A 88 -5.76 -12.83 9.10
N VAL A 89 -4.94 -11.82 8.87
CA VAL A 89 -4.57 -11.39 7.53
C VAL A 89 -3.08 -11.17 7.45
N ARG A 90 -2.51 -11.64 6.34
CA ARG A 90 -1.10 -11.45 5.98
C ARG A 90 -1.04 -10.68 4.67
N TRP A 91 -0.49 -9.48 4.72
CA TRP A 91 -0.11 -8.73 3.53
C TRP A 91 1.28 -9.14 3.09
N THR A 92 1.45 -9.43 1.80
CA THR A 92 2.76 -9.70 1.20
C THR A 92 2.95 -8.86 -0.05
N GLY A 93 4.20 -8.42 -0.28
CA GLY A 93 4.54 -7.64 -1.46
C GLY A 93 5.89 -6.95 -1.32
N TYR A 94 6.00 -5.81 -1.99
CA TYR A 94 7.14 -4.92 -1.96
C TYR A 94 6.75 -3.56 -1.41
N PHE A 95 7.65 -3.01 -0.61
CA PHE A 95 7.68 -1.62 -0.20
C PHE A 95 8.85 -0.92 -0.88
N ASP A 96 8.60 0.10 -1.69
CA ASP A 96 9.64 0.94 -2.29
C ASP A 96 9.57 2.35 -1.68
N PRO A 97 10.55 2.76 -0.84
CA PRO A 97 10.54 4.04 -0.18
C PRO A 97 10.78 5.23 -1.11
N LEU A 98 11.17 4.99 -2.38
CA LEU A 98 11.44 6.00 -3.39
C LEU A 98 10.53 5.91 -4.61
N ALA A 99 9.54 5.01 -4.64
CA ALA A 99 8.53 4.97 -5.69
C ALA A 99 7.82 6.33 -5.90
N THR A 100 7.76 7.17 -4.87
CA THR A 100 7.19 8.53 -4.94
C THR A 100 8.19 9.61 -5.35
N GLY A 101 9.42 9.27 -5.73
CA GLY A 101 10.42 10.21 -6.22
C GLY A 101 10.96 11.18 -5.16
N GLY A 102 10.93 10.82 -3.87
CA GLY A 102 11.59 11.57 -2.80
C GLY A 102 11.22 13.06 -2.76
N SER A 103 9.93 13.39 -2.71
CA SER A 103 9.38 14.68 -2.23
C SER A 103 10.18 15.97 -2.53
N GLU A 104 10.65 16.15 -3.76
CA GLU A 104 10.86 17.48 -4.39
C GLU A 104 10.18 17.53 -5.77
N GLY A 105 9.21 16.65 -6.00
CA GLY A 105 8.45 16.54 -7.24
C GLY A 105 7.30 17.53 -7.30
N ALA A 106 7.33 18.41 -8.31
CA ALA A 106 6.36 19.44 -8.67
C ALA A 106 4.99 19.39 -7.96
N MET A 107 4.68 20.48 -7.28
CA MET A 107 3.43 20.72 -6.54
C MET A 107 2.45 21.52 -7.40
N PHE A 108 1.20 21.07 -7.49
CA PHE A 108 0.19 21.65 -8.38
C PHE A 108 -1.10 22.00 -7.66
N ALA A 109 -1.88 22.89 -8.27
CA ALA A 109 -3.31 22.97 -8.00
C ALA A 109 -4.03 21.88 -8.81
N VAL A 110 -4.69 20.94 -8.12
CA VAL A 110 -5.42 19.84 -8.76
C VAL A 110 -6.89 19.96 -8.43
N LYS A 111 -7.73 20.11 -9.46
CA LYS A 111 -9.18 20.27 -9.28
C LYS A 111 -9.95 19.49 -10.31
N GLY A 112 -11.04 18.86 -9.89
CA GLY A 112 -11.87 18.17 -10.86
C GLY A 112 -12.86 17.18 -10.28
N ARG A 113 -13.48 16.45 -11.20
CA ARG A 113 -14.40 15.36 -10.90
C ARG A 113 -13.96 14.10 -11.63
N ILE A 114 -13.89 13.00 -10.90
CA ILE A 114 -13.52 11.68 -11.40
C ILE A 114 -14.72 10.75 -11.24
N ASN A 115 -15.16 10.14 -12.34
CA ASN A 115 -16.13 9.05 -12.32
C ASN A 115 -15.40 7.78 -11.91
N ILE A 116 -15.94 7.04 -10.94
CA ILE A 116 -15.33 5.81 -10.44
C ILE A 116 -16.39 4.71 -10.30
N ASN A 117 -15.94 3.48 -10.41
CA ASN A 117 -16.77 2.31 -10.15
C ASN A 117 -15.95 1.17 -9.54
N PRO A 118 -15.39 1.39 -8.34
CA PRO A 118 -14.48 0.42 -7.78
C PRO A 118 -15.21 -0.84 -7.31
N SER A 119 -16.48 -0.77 -6.88
CA SER A 119 -17.22 -1.93 -6.42
C SER A 119 -17.59 -2.96 -7.51
N ASN A 120 -17.41 -2.65 -8.79
CA ASN A 120 -17.71 -3.58 -9.89
C ASN A 120 -16.60 -4.62 -10.18
N SER A 121 -15.38 -4.40 -9.70
CA SER A 121 -14.26 -5.35 -9.90
C SER A 121 -13.24 -5.20 -8.78
N GLU A 122 -12.67 -6.31 -8.33
CA GLU A 122 -11.55 -6.31 -7.38
C GLU A 122 -10.29 -5.67 -7.97
N SER A 123 -10.15 -5.66 -9.29
CA SER A 123 -9.05 -4.97 -9.98
C SER A 123 -9.28 -3.46 -10.14
N ASN A 124 -10.44 -2.94 -9.71
CA ASN A 124 -10.67 -1.50 -9.70
C ASN A 124 -10.22 -0.94 -8.35
N GLU A 125 -9.25 -0.04 -8.42
CA GLU A 125 -8.62 0.50 -7.23
C GLU A 125 -9.35 1.75 -6.74
N PHE A 126 -9.64 1.76 -5.44
CA PHE A 126 -10.07 2.95 -4.74
C PHE A 126 -9.62 2.92 -3.29
N ALA A 127 -8.90 3.95 -2.90
CA ALA A 127 -8.66 4.30 -1.51
C ALA A 127 -8.68 5.83 -1.36
N LEU A 128 -9.36 6.31 -0.34
CA LEU A 128 -9.41 7.70 0.06
C LEU A 128 -9.01 7.79 1.52
N VAL A 129 -7.94 8.51 1.82
CA VAL A 129 -7.47 8.75 3.19
C VAL A 129 -7.85 10.17 3.59
N MET A 130 -8.78 10.28 4.53
CA MET A 130 -9.22 11.52 5.15
C MET A 130 -8.11 12.10 6.04
N ALA A 131 -8.16 13.39 6.34
CA ALA A 131 -7.11 14.06 7.13
C ALA A 131 -7.03 13.59 8.60
N ASP A 132 -8.11 13.03 9.14
CA ASP A 132 -8.14 12.35 10.45
C ASP A 132 -7.57 10.92 10.40
N GLY A 133 -7.14 10.46 9.21
CA GLY A 133 -6.67 9.10 8.97
C GLY A 133 -7.77 8.07 8.76
N THR A 134 -9.05 8.46 8.74
CA THR A 134 -10.16 7.61 8.30
C THR A 134 -9.93 7.20 6.84
N THR A 135 -10.17 5.94 6.50
CA THR A 135 -9.91 5.42 5.15
C THR A 135 -11.15 4.82 4.55
N ILE A 136 -11.49 5.28 3.34
CA ILE A 136 -12.58 4.75 2.55
C ILE A 136 -11.98 3.92 1.43
N THR A 137 -12.26 2.63 1.42
CA THR A 137 -11.81 1.71 0.38
C THR A 137 -12.97 1.33 -0.54
N ARG A 138 -12.65 0.61 -1.62
CA ARG A 138 -13.62 -0.03 -2.50
C ARG A 138 -14.76 -0.73 -1.76
N ASP A 139 -14.45 -1.47 -0.71
CA ASP A 139 -15.44 -2.32 -0.01
C ASP A 139 -16.50 -1.50 0.73
N MET A 140 -16.15 -0.27 1.12
CA MET A 140 -17.12 0.66 1.71
C MET A 140 -18.07 1.23 0.66
N LEU A 141 -17.71 1.21 -0.64
CA LEU A 141 -18.54 1.74 -1.73
C LEU A 141 -19.59 0.72 -2.20
N ALA A 142 -20.25 0.07 -1.24
CA ALA A 142 -21.35 -0.87 -1.39
C ALA A 142 -22.72 -0.17 -1.22
N ASP A 143 -23.81 -0.92 -1.43
CA ASP A 143 -25.17 -0.40 -1.34
C ASP A 143 -25.47 0.13 0.08
N GLY A 144 -25.81 1.42 0.19
CA GLY A 144 -26.13 2.08 1.45
C GLY A 144 -25.07 3.01 2.02
N TYR A 145 -23.84 3.05 1.50
CA TYR A 145 -22.87 4.09 1.88
C TYR A 145 -23.29 5.44 1.28
N ALA A 146 -23.50 6.45 2.12
CA ALA A 146 -24.02 7.75 1.67
C ALA A 146 -23.01 8.60 0.89
N GLY A 147 -21.74 8.19 0.88
CA GLY A 147 -20.62 9.05 0.49
C GLY A 147 -20.05 9.81 1.68
N ILE A 148 -19.04 10.62 1.41
CA ILE A 148 -18.34 11.43 2.41
C ILE A 148 -17.84 12.73 1.79
N SER A 149 -17.73 13.78 2.60
CA SER A 149 -17.11 15.04 2.20
C SER A 149 -16.24 15.54 3.33
N GLY A 150 -15.08 16.11 3.01
CA GLY A 150 -14.20 16.64 4.03
C GLY A 150 -12.74 16.73 3.58
N PRO A 151 -11.85 17.08 4.53
CA PRO A 151 -10.42 17.14 4.27
C PRO A 151 -9.84 15.74 4.10
N ALA A 152 -8.97 15.58 3.11
CA ALA A 152 -8.26 14.37 2.77
C ALA A 152 -6.79 14.67 2.49
N THR A 153 -5.99 13.60 2.45
CA THR A 153 -4.54 13.67 2.22
C THR A 153 -4.10 12.79 1.05
N VAL A 154 -4.82 11.70 0.78
CA VAL A 154 -4.52 10.77 -0.31
C VAL A 154 -5.80 10.35 -1.02
N VAL A 155 -5.76 10.39 -2.34
CA VAL A 155 -6.70 9.70 -3.23
C VAL A 155 -5.91 8.73 -4.08
N ALA A 156 -6.27 7.45 -4.06
CA ALA A 156 -5.83 6.47 -5.03
C ALA A 156 -7.06 5.96 -5.80
N VAL A 157 -7.03 6.06 -7.12
CA VAL A 157 -8.20 5.81 -7.95
C VAL A 157 -7.83 5.28 -9.34
N ARG A 158 -8.57 4.27 -9.80
CA ARG A 158 -8.68 3.96 -11.22
C ARG A 158 -9.98 4.58 -11.79
N PRO A 159 -9.89 5.59 -12.67
CA PRO A 159 -11.06 6.24 -13.25
C PRO A 159 -11.93 5.26 -14.05
N LYS A 160 -13.23 5.48 -14.05
CA LYS A 160 -14.19 4.84 -14.93
C LYS A 160 -14.43 5.72 -16.16
N GLY A 161 -14.69 5.07 -17.29
CA GLY A 161 -15.10 5.76 -18.50
C GLY A 161 -13.92 6.41 -19.24
N ASN A 162 -14.16 6.90 -20.45
CA ASN A 162 -13.14 7.63 -21.19
C ASN A 162 -13.04 9.09 -20.69
N GLY A 163 -12.05 9.83 -21.20
CA GLY A 163 -11.74 11.19 -20.75
C GLY A 163 -12.87 12.22 -20.87
N SER A 164 -13.99 11.93 -21.55
CA SER A 164 -15.13 12.86 -21.63
C SER A 164 -16.08 12.78 -20.43
N GLN A 165 -16.00 11.72 -19.62
CA GLN A 165 -16.80 11.56 -18.40
C GLN A 165 -16.06 12.04 -17.14
N ASN A 166 -14.79 12.37 -17.29
CA ASN A 166 -13.91 12.83 -16.22
C ASN A 166 -13.44 14.25 -16.53
N GLY A 167 -13.25 15.07 -15.51
CA GLY A 167 -12.77 16.45 -15.69
C GLY A 167 -11.79 16.79 -14.60
N LEU A 168 -10.52 16.39 -14.76
CA LEU A 168 -9.42 16.79 -13.88
C LEU A 168 -8.62 17.91 -14.53
N THR A 169 -8.14 18.84 -13.72
CA THR A 169 -7.27 19.92 -14.13
C THR A 169 -6.03 19.97 -13.23
N VAL A 170 -4.90 20.32 -13.83
CA VAL A 170 -3.61 20.57 -13.17
C VAL A 170 -3.21 21.99 -13.54
N ASP A 171 -3.09 22.87 -12.54
CA ASP A 171 -2.88 24.31 -12.70
C ASP A 171 -3.87 24.96 -13.68
N GLY A 172 -5.13 24.54 -13.60
CA GLY A 172 -6.21 25.02 -14.46
C GLY A 172 -6.19 24.50 -15.90
N LYS A 173 -5.18 23.70 -16.29
CA LYS A 173 -5.13 23.05 -17.60
C LYS A 173 -5.79 21.67 -17.55
N PRO A 174 -6.53 21.26 -18.59
CA PRO A 174 -7.11 19.91 -18.65
C PRO A 174 -6.03 18.83 -18.48
N PHE A 175 -6.31 17.86 -17.61
CA PHE A 175 -5.49 16.70 -17.38
C PHE A 175 -6.28 15.45 -17.78
N ALA A 176 -5.84 14.78 -18.85
CA ALA A 176 -6.53 13.62 -19.39
C ALA A 176 -6.35 12.42 -18.45
N LEU A 177 -7.46 11.81 -18.05
CA LEU A 177 -7.48 10.58 -17.27
C LEU A 177 -7.75 9.38 -18.18
N GLU A 178 -7.01 8.31 -17.94
CA GLU A 178 -7.11 7.01 -18.62
C GLU A 178 -7.72 5.99 -17.67
N ASN A 179 -8.72 5.23 -18.12
CA ASN A 179 -9.36 4.20 -17.30
C ASN A 179 -8.51 2.95 -17.06
N SER A 180 -7.47 2.75 -17.87
CA SER A 180 -6.48 1.68 -17.69
C SER A 180 -5.44 2.01 -16.63
N ALA A 181 -5.26 3.30 -16.32
CA ALA A 181 -4.22 3.79 -15.43
C ALA A 181 -4.74 4.04 -14.01
N ARG A 182 -3.85 3.84 -13.05
CA ARG A 182 -4.03 4.23 -11.66
C ARG A 182 -3.53 5.65 -11.46
N TYR A 183 -4.28 6.46 -10.73
CA TYR A 183 -3.87 7.78 -10.32
C TYR A 183 -3.83 7.88 -8.80
N GLU A 184 -2.77 8.50 -8.30
CA GLU A 184 -2.66 8.87 -6.89
C GLU A 184 -2.45 10.36 -6.78
N ILE A 185 -3.29 11.02 -5.99
CA ILE A 185 -3.20 12.44 -5.70
C ILE A 185 -2.84 12.56 -4.23
N PHE A 186 -1.67 13.11 -3.95
CA PHE A 186 -1.20 13.44 -2.61
C PHE A 186 -1.27 14.94 -2.42
N ALA A 187 -1.80 15.40 -1.30
CA ALA A 187 -1.71 16.81 -0.94
C ALA A 187 -1.75 16.99 0.57
N PRO A 188 -1.00 17.95 1.14
CA PRO A 188 -1.13 18.29 2.56
C PRO A 188 -2.51 18.87 2.88
N ALA A 189 -3.18 19.45 1.88
CA ALA A 189 -4.54 19.95 1.99
C ALA A 189 -5.33 19.64 0.71
N MET A 190 -6.21 18.64 0.80
CA MET A 190 -7.19 18.31 -0.23
C MET A 190 -8.59 18.32 0.37
N THR A 191 -9.54 18.92 -0.32
CA THR A 191 -10.96 18.73 -0.04
C THR A 191 -11.52 17.75 -1.06
N VAL A 192 -12.25 16.75 -0.57
CA VAL A 192 -12.93 15.77 -1.42
C VAL A 192 -14.43 15.75 -1.17
N LYS A 193 -15.17 15.33 -2.18
CA LYS A 193 -16.55 14.88 -2.06
C LYS A 193 -16.71 13.57 -2.82
N LEU A 194 -16.93 12.48 -2.10
CA LEU A 194 -17.28 11.18 -2.66
C LEU A 194 -18.80 11.00 -2.55
N HIS A 195 -19.46 10.79 -3.68
CA HIS A 195 -20.93 10.70 -3.74
C HIS A 195 -21.41 9.81 -4.89
N HIS A 196 -22.70 9.50 -4.90
CA HIS A 196 -23.36 8.76 -5.97
C HIS A 196 -24.69 9.45 -6.31
N GLU A 197 -25.13 9.34 -7.57
CA GLU A 197 -26.30 10.10 -8.07
C GLU A 197 -27.63 9.31 -8.01
N LYS A 198 -27.62 8.03 -7.61
CA LYS A 198 -28.84 7.20 -7.51
C LYS A 198 -29.36 7.06 -6.08
N ALA A 199 -30.67 7.22 -5.87
CA ALA A 199 -31.34 7.06 -4.58
C ALA A 199 -31.43 5.60 -4.09
N ARG A 200 -31.50 5.42 -2.76
CA ARG A 200 -31.58 4.14 -2.03
C ARG A 200 -32.65 3.19 -2.62
N GLY A 201 -32.32 1.90 -2.79
CA GLY A 201 -33.29 0.85 -3.14
C GLY A 201 -33.60 0.66 -4.63
N LYS A 202 -32.90 1.33 -5.55
CA LYS A 202 -33.04 1.12 -7.01
C LYS A 202 -31.76 0.66 -7.70
N GLY A 203 -31.02 -0.28 -7.08
CA GLY A 203 -29.89 -0.94 -7.73
C GLY A 203 -28.81 0.05 -8.20
N GLY A 204 -28.43 0.98 -7.32
CA GLY A 204 -27.40 2.00 -7.57
C GLY A 204 -25.97 1.46 -7.56
N MET A 205 -25.76 0.18 -7.89
CA MET A 205 -24.42 -0.39 -7.93
C MET A 205 -23.61 0.25 -9.06
N GLY A 206 -22.51 0.92 -8.68
CA GLY A 206 -21.37 1.11 -9.55
C GLY A 206 -21.25 2.40 -10.35
N GLN A 207 -21.82 3.51 -9.88
CA GLN A 207 -21.47 4.85 -10.37
C GLN A 207 -21.27 5.79 -9.20
N TRP A 208 -20.01 6.14 -8.99
CA TRP A 208 -19.57 7.04 -7.93
C TRP A 208 -18.81 8.20 -8.56
N TRP A 209 -18.84 9.33 -7.89
CA TRP A 209 -18.15 10.54 -8.29
C TRP A 209 -17.27 11.00 -7.14
N LEU A 210 -16.02 11.28 -7.46
CA LEU A 210 -15.07 11.90 -6.56
C LEU A 210 -14.75 13.29 -7.09
N ASP A 211 -15.26 14.32 -6.42
CA ASP A 211 -14.78 15.69 -6.60
C ASP A 211 -13.50 15.88 -5.77
N VAL A 212 -12.48 16.48 -6.37
CA VAL A 212 -11.17 16.77 -5.76
C VAL A 212 -10.88 18.26 -5.92
N ASP A 213 -10.44 18.92 -4.85
CA ASP A 213 -9.87 20.27 -4.85
C ASP A 213 -8.65 20.27 -3.92
N ALA A 214 -7.46 20.24 -4.51
CA ALA A 214 -6.19 20.09 -3.80
C ALA A 214 -5.22 21.20 -4.18
N LYS A 215 -4.45 21.65 -3.19
CA LYS A 215 -3.31 22.55 -3.38
C LYS A 215 -2.04 21.83 -2.98
N ASP A 216 -0.94 22.27 -3.58
CA ASP A 216 0.38 21.70 -3.35
C ASP A 216 0.39 20.18 -3.55
N ALA A 217 -0.33 19.73 -4.59
CA ALA A 217 -0.60 18.33 -4.83
C ALA A 217 0.42 17.72 -5.79
N SER A 218 0.77 16.47 -5.56
CA SER A 218 1.52 15.64 -6.51
C SER A 218 0.59 14.58 -7.08
N ILE A 219 0.69 14.32 -8.39
CA ILE A 219 -0.06 13.26 -9.06
C ILE A 219 0.92 12.19 -9.53
N LEU A 220 0.67 10.93 -9.16
CA LEU A 220 1.35 9.78 -9.76
C LEU A 220 0.38 9.07 -10.70
N LYS A 221 0.86 8.68 -11.87
CA LYS A 221 0.19 7.77 -12.80
C LYS A 221 0.97 6.46 -12.83
N ASP A 222 0.34 5.36 -12.41
CA ASP A 222 0.97 4.04 -12.32
C ASP A 222 2.31 4.07 -11.56
N GLY A 223 2.37 4.83 -10.47
CA GLY A 223 3.57 5.02 -9.63
C GLY A 223 4.56 6.05 -10.17
N VAL A 224 4.37 6.62 -11.36
CA VAL A 224 5.25 7.63 -11.95
C VAL A 224 4.69 9.03 -11.73
N LEU A 225 5.48 9.95 -11.16
CA LEU A 225 5.08 11.35 -11.01
C LEU A 225 4.75 11.98 -12.37
N VAL A 226 3.57 12.58 -12.50
CA VAL A 226 3.07 13.22 -13.73
C VAL A 226 2.59 14.65 -13.46
N GLY A 227 2.58 15.48 -14.50
CA GLY A 227 2.17 16.90 -14.42
C GLY A 227 3.34 17.88 -14.29
N ALA A 228 4.56 17.41 -14.02
CA ALA A 228 5.76 18.25 -14.09
C ALA A 228 5.97 18.74 -15.53
N ALA A 229 6.20 20.04 -15.71
CA ALA A 229 6.92 20.48 -16.90
C ALA A 229 8.20 19.65 -16.98
N ALA A 230 8.47 19.02 -18.12
CA ALA A 230 9.76 18.37 -18.34
C ALA A 230 10.85 19.37 -17.90
N PRO A 231 11.83 18.96 -17.07
CA PRO A 231 12.88 19.88 -16.69
C PRO A 231 13.44 20.45 -17.99
N ALA A 232 13.47 21.79 -18.10
CA ALA A 232 14.19 22.45 -19.18
C ALA A 232 15.54 21.76 -19.28
N ALA A 233 15.97 21.38 -20.49
CA ALA A 233 17.18 20.60 -20.74
C ALA A 233 18.42 21.31 -20.16
N GLY A 234 18.62 21.17 -18.86
CA GLY A 234 19.70 21.64 -18.05
C GLY A 234 20.27 20.38 -17.42
N LYS A 235 21.50 20.06 -17.83
CA LYS A 235 22.34 18.94 -17.42
C LYS A 235 21.64 17.94 -16.49
N ALA A 236 21.40 16.73 -17.01
CA ALA A 236 21.20 15.55 -16.18
C ALA A 236 22.22 15.62 -15.03
N ALA A 237 21.73 15.84 -13.81
CA ALA A 237 22.54 15.64 -12.63
C ALA A 237 23.10 14.23 -12.77
N ALA A 238 24.43 14.09 -12.69
CA ALA A 238 25.06 12.78 -12.70
C ALA A 238 24.27 11.89 -11.74
N ALA A 239 23.92 10.68 -12.18
CA ALA A 239 23.23 9.68 -11.38
C ALA A 239 24.10 9.37 -10.15
N GLY A 240 23.95 10.20 -9.11
CA GLY A 240 24.54 9.96 -7.82
C GLY A 240 23.87 8.72 -7.26
N VAL A 241 24.66 7.82 -6.72
CA VAL A 241 24.15 6.72 -5.90
C VAL A 241 23.27 7.34 -4.82
N VAL A 242 21.96 7.11 -4.88
CA VAL A 242 21.06 7.55 -3.81
C VAL A 242 21.47 6.72 -2.58
N PRO A 243 21.94 7.33 -1.49
CA PRO A 243 22.40 6.56 -0.35
C PRO A 243 21.21 5.94 0.38
N ASP A 244 21.48 4.93 1.21
CA ASP A 244 20.52 4.39 2.16
C ASP A 244 19.97 5.53 3.07
N CYS A 245 18.70 5.44 3.48
CA CYS A 245 18.14 6.30 4.54
C CYS A 245 17.67 5.45 5.71
N GLU A 246 17.77 6.01 6.91
CA GLU A 246 17.12 5.51 8.11
C GLU A 246 15.61 5.83 8.10
N TYR A 247 14.78 4.80 8.04
CA TYR A 247 13.32 4.88 8.09
C TYR A 247 12.78 4.45 9.46
N PHE A 248 11.70 5.11 9.87
CA PHE A 248 10.97 4.83 11.10
C PHE A 248 9.60 4.30 10.75
N PHE A 249 9.27 3.08 11.17
CA PHE A 249 7.97 2.46 10.95
C PHE A 249 7.16 2.38 12.24
N GLN A 250 5.84 2.56 12.12
CA GLN A 250 4.90 2.34 13.21
C GLN A 250 3.66 1.61 12.71
N ILE A 251 3.07 0.76 13.54
CA ILE A 251 1.77 0.16 13.28
C ILE A 251 0.80 0.60 14.39
N TRP A 252 -0.31 1.21 14.01
CA TRP A 252 -1.46 1.35 14.92
C TRP A 252 -2.41 0.19 14.66
N ALA A 253 -2.47 -0.74 15.61
CA ALA A 253 -3.25 -1.96 15.49
C ALA A 253 -4.16 -2.17 16.70
N ASP A 254 -5.29 -2.80 16.46
CA ASP A 254 -6.09 -3.47 17.46
C ASP A 254 -6.74 -4.68 16.77
N ASP A 255 -6.32 -5.92 16.99
CA ASP A 255 -5.41 -6.42 18.03
C ASP A 255 -3.90 -6.45 17.64
N GLY A 256 -3.35 -7.65 17.40
CA GLY A 256 -1.92 -7.91 17.35
C GLY A 256 -1.36 -7.77 15.94
N CYS A 257 -0.10 -7.37 15.85
CA CYS A 257 0.55 -7.06 14.58
C CYS A 257 2.02 -7.48 14.52
N ARG A 258 2.50 -7.78 13.31
CA ARG A 258 3.93 -7.97 13.02
C ARG A 258 4.32 -7.28 11.73
N LEU A 259 5.55 -6.78 11.67
CA LEU A 259 6.14 -6.17 10.48
C LEU A 259 7.47 -6.85 10.18
N PHE A 260 7.64 -7.28 8.93
CA PHE A 260 8.89 -7.76 8.39
C PHE A 260 9.27 -6.92 7.16
N ILE A 261 10.54 -6.53 7.08
CA ILE A 261 11.13 -5.94 5.87
C ILE A 261 12.38 -6.75 5.52
N ASP A 262 12.49 -7.23 4.28
CA ASP A 262 13.55 -8.13 3.80
C ASP A 262 13.77 -9.34 4.74
N GLY A 263 12.67 -9.92 5.22
CA GLY A 263 12.66 -11.04 6.16
C GLY A 263 13.05 -10.68 7.61
N LYS A 264 13.49 -9.46 7.89
CA LYS A 264 13.83 -9.00 9.26
C LYS A 264 12.58 -8.58 10.01
N LEU A 265 12.34 -9.21 11.16
CA LEU A 265 11.25 -8.86 12.09
C LEU A 265 11.53 -7.52 12.77
N LEU A 266 10.72 -6.50 12.46
CA LEU A 266 10.85 -5.13 12.99
C LEU A 266 9.88 -4.83 14.13
N ILE A 267 8.66 -5.35 14.05
CA ILE A 267 7.63 -5.27 15.08
C ILE A 267 7.16 -6.70 15.35
N ASP A 268 7.23 -7.13 16.60
CA ASP A 268 6.69 -8.41 17.08
C ASP A 268 5.79 -8.18 18.29
N ASP A 269 4.54 -7.78 18.04
CA ASP A 269 3.56 -7.59 19.11
C ASP A 269 2.26 -8.30 18.76
N TRP A 270 2.28 -9.62 18.93
CA TRP A 270 1.15 -10.50 18.65
C TRP A 270 0.31 -10.69 19.92
N ILE A 271 -0.26 -9.61 20.45
CA ILE A 271 -1.10 -9.65 21.65
C ILE A 271 -2.45 -9.01 21.37
N ALA A 272 -3.48 -9.46 22.09
CA ALA A 272 -4.74 -8.74 22.14
C ALA A 272 -4.53 -7.36 22.77
N CYS A 273 -5.15 -6.32 22.23
CA CYS A 273 -5.07 -4.99 22.78
C CYS A 273 -6.42 -4.26 22.69
N TRP A 274 -6.37 -2.93 22.80
CA TRP A 274 -7.52 -2.08 22.61
C TRP A 274 -7.00 -0.76 22.05
N GLU A 275 -7.60 -0.18 21.01
CA GLU A 275 -7.08 0.97 20.26
C GLU A 275 -6.84 2.20 21.15
N ALA A 276 -7.61 2.33 22.24
CA ALA A 276 -7.48 3.38 23.24
C ALA A 276 -6.28 3.22 24.20
N ARG A 277 -5.60 2.06 24.22
CA ARG A 277 -4.42 1.83 25.06
C ARG A 277 -3.15 2.34 24.35
N PRO A 278 -2.14 2.89 25.07
CA PRO A 278 -0.88 3.33 24.45
C PRO A 278 -0.14 2.24 23.67
N LYS A 279 -0.34 0.98 24.04
CA LYS A 279 0.26 -0.18 23.36
C LYS A 279 -0.33 -0.44 21.97
N SER A 280 -1.46 0.17 21.60
CA SER A 280 -2.05 -0.01 20.27
C SER A 280 -1.17 0.54 19.16
N LEU A 281 -0.35 1.56 19.45
CA LEU A 281 0.64 2.13 18.52
C LEU A 281 2.05 1.54 18.79
N ARG A 282 2.48 0.62 17.93
CA ARG A 282 3.77 -0.06 17.99
C ARG A 282 4.78 0.68 17.12
N GLN A 283 6.01 0.83 17.63
CA GLN A 283 7.10 1.49 16.91
C GLN A 283 8.26 0.52 16.71
N ALA A 284 8.72 0.39 15.46
CA ALA A 284 9.92 -0.35 15.13
C ALA A 284 11.18 0.41 15.59
N LYS A 285 12.28 -0.33 15.77
CA LYS A 285 13.62 0.30 15.75
C LYS A 285 13.87 0.88 14.34
N PRO A 286 14.63 1.98 14.22
CA PRO A 286 14.96 2.54 12.92
C PRO A 286 15.65 1.50 12.02
N MET A 287 15.37 1.55 10.72
CA MET A 287 15.93 0.64 9.72
C MET A 287 16.52 1.41 8.55
N ASN A 288 17.78 1.13 8.24
CA ASN A 288 18.40 1.61 7.01
C ASN A 288 17.88 0.79 5.83
N LEU A 289 17.34 1.48 4.83
CA LEU A 289 16.91 0.91 3.57
C LEU A 289 17.66 1.57 2.42
N SER A 290 18.13 0.74 1.49
CA SER A 290 18.66 1.18 0.21
C SER A 290 17.55 1.73 -0.70
N PRO A 291 17.89 2.42 -1.79
CA PRO A 291 16.92 2.69 -2.85
C PRO A 291 16.31 1.42 -3.44
N GLY A 292 15.03 1.50 -3.82
CA GLY A 292 14.34 0.45 -4.58
C GLY A 292 13.41 -0.44 -3.74
N PRO A 293 12.83 -1.48 -4.35
CA PRO A 293 11.83 -2.32 -3.71
C PRO A 293 12.45 -3.26 -2.66
N HIS A 294 11.84 -3.30 -1.48
CA HIS A 294 12.15 -4.20 -0.37
C HIS A 294 10.98 -5.16 -0.13
N GLU A 295 11.23 -6.42 0.22
CA GLU A 295 10.14 -7.32 0.58
C GLU A 295 9.46 -6.81 1.87
N ILE A 296 8.13 -6.76 1.87
CA ILE A 296 7.35 -6.42 3.06
C ILE A 296 6.35 -7.53 3.37
N VAL A 297 6.30 -7.90 4.64
CA VAL A 297 5.21 -8.70 5.20
C VAL A 297 4.62 -7.96 6.38
N VAL A 298 3.32 -7.72 6.34
CA VAL A 298 2.56 -7.23 7.48
C VAL A 298 1.58 -8.31 7.89
N GLU A 299 1.56 -8.64 9.17
CA GLU A 299 0.61 -9.59 9.72
C GLU A 299 -0.23 -8.88 10.77
N TYR A 300 -1.50 -9.25 10.81
CA TYR A 300 -2.47 -8.77 11.78
C TYR A 300 -3.43 -9.90 12.12
N PHE A 301 -3.86 -9.95 13.37
CA PHE A 301 -5.04 -10.72 13.73
C PHE A 301 -6.04 -9.79 14.40
N GLN A 302 -7.31 -10.07 14.16
CA GLN A 302 -8.40 -9.45 14.88
C GLN A 302 -9.07 -10.47 15.77
N GLY A 303 -9.19 -10.11 17.05
CA GLY A 303 -10.00 -10.81 18.01
C GLY A 303 -11.46 -10.42 17.96
N GLN A 304 -12.22 -10.78 18.98
CA GLN A 304 -13.59 -10.29 19.09
C GLN A 304 -13.56 -8.81 19.46
N SER A 305 -14.16 -7.99 18.61
CA SER A 305 -14.47 -6.58 18.90
C SER A 305 -15.39 -6.48 20.13
N LEU A 306 -14.93 -5.85 21.21
CA LEU A 306 -15.56 -5.95 22.54
C LEU A 306 -16.57 -4.84 22.83
N LYS A 307 -16.63 -3.78 22.01
CA LYS A 307 -17.42 -2.57 22.30
C LYS A 307 -18.15 -2.01 21.08
N LEU A 308 -19.35 -1.50 21.31
CA LEU A 308 -20.05 -0.69 20.33
C LEU A 308 -19.26 0.60 20.08
N GLY A 309 -18.75 0.77 18.85
CA GLY A 309 -17.93 1.91 18.45
C GLY A 309 -16.43 1.63 18.42
N ASP A 310 -16.00 0.39 18.64
CA ASP A 310 -14.64 -0.05 18.34
C ASP A 310 -14.34 0.10 16.84
N SER A 311 -13.12 0.50 16.53
CA SER A 311 -12.65 0.74 15.17
C SER A 311 -11.68 -0.33 14.69
N ASP A 312 -11.13 -1.15 15.59
CA ASP A 312 -10.22 -2.26 15.28
C ASP A 312 -9.18 -1.88 14.19
N PRO A 313 -8.38 -0.81 14.41
CA PRO A 313 -7.51 -0.28 13.37
C PRO A 313 -6.42 -1.28 12.98
N MET A 314 -5.97 -1.19 11.74
CA MET A 314 -4.69 -1.72 11.29
C MET A 314 -4.08 -0.74 10.31
N LYS A 315 -3.13 0.09 10.77
CA LYS A 315 -2.54 1.20 10.00
C LYS A 315 -1.02 1.17 10.04
N LEU A 316 -0.38 1.12 8.87
CA LEU A 316 1.07 1.21 8.73
C LEU A 316 1.53 2.65 8.43
N TYR A 317 2.38 3.19 9.29
CA TYR A 317 3.01 4.50 9.16
C TYR A 317 4.50 4.40 8.90
N TRP A 318 5.04 5.42 8.26
CA TRP A 318 6.47 5.59 8.04
C TRP A 318 6.91 7.05 8.12
N SER A 319 8.21 7.27 8.28
CA SER A 319 8.89 8.55 8.07
C SER A 319 10.37 8.33 7.79
N CYS A 320 11.02 9.29 7.13
CA CYS A 320 12.47 9.38 7.00
C CYS A 320 12.81 10.88 7.02
N PRO A 321 13.21 11.42 8.19
CA PRO A 321 13.54 12.85 8.33
C PRO A 321 14.63 13.31 7.36
N ALA A 322 15.62 12.47 7.06
CA ALA A 322 16.70 12.79 6.13
C ALA A 322 16.22 13.02 4.68
N ARG A 323 15.06 12.46 4.31
CA ARG A 323 14.40 12.71 3.02
C ARG A 323 13.20 13.65 3.13
N LYS A 324 13.01 14.34 4.27
CA LYS A 324 11.87 15.23 4.53
C LYS A 324 10.50 14.53 4.42
N ILE A 325 10.46 13.22 4.64
CA ILE A 325 9.22 12.44 4.68
C ILE A 325 8.67 12.54 6.10
N PRO A 326 7.59 13.31 6.36
CA PRO A 326 7.00 13.39 7.69
C PRO A 326 6.35 12.06 8.07
N ARG A 327 5.96 11.90 9.34
CA ARG A 327 5.13 10.78 9.76
C ARG A 327 3.82 10.79 8.97
N GLN A 328 3.63 9.79 8.13
CA GLN A 328 2.43 9.61 7.32
C GLN A 328 2.12 8.13 7.15
N LEU A 329 0.94 7.80 6.64
CA LEU A 329 0.61 6.44 6.24
C LEU A 329 1.52 6.01 5.08
N VAL A 330 1.85 4.72 5.02
CA VAL A 330 2.50 4.18 3.81
C VAL A 330 1.52 4.29 2.66
N GLY A 331 1.87 5.14 1.70
CA GLY A 331 1.05 5.45 0.55
C GLY A 331 1.02 4.27 -0.43
N PRO A 332 -0.05 4.14 -1.20
CA PRO A 332 -0.22 2.98 -2.05
C PRO A 332 0.73 2.98 -3.27
N ALA A 333 1.36 4.12 -3.60
CA ALA A 333 2.47 4.24 -4.53
C ALA A 333 3.72 3.49 -4.06
N ASN A 334 3.92 3.39 -2.76
CA ASN A 334 5.06 2.70 -2.17
C ASN A 334 4.83 1.20 -2.10
N LEU A 335 3.65 0.69 -2.49
CA LEU A 335 3.25 -0.69 -2.30
C LEU A 335 2.97 -1.35 -3.65
N SER A 336 3.58 -2.50 -3.86
CA SER A 336 3.36 -3.33 -5.03
C SER A 336 3.49 -4.81 -4.68
N HIS A 337 3.14 -5.70 -5.59
CA HIS A 337 3.29 -7.13 -5.45
C HIS A 337 3.74 -7.72 -6.79
N GLY A 338 4.04 -9.02 -6.78
CA GLY A 338 4.39 -9.77 -7.97
C GLY A 338 3.88 -11.20 -7.82
N ASP A 339 4.04 -12.03 -8.85
CA ASP A 339 3.39 -13.35 -8.91
C ASP A 339 3.66 -14.25 -7.70
N LYS A 340 4.85 -14.16 -7.10
CA LYS A 340 5.21 -14.93 -5.90
C LYS A 340 4.33 -14.61 -4.68
N HIS A 341 3.79 -13.41 -4.61
CA HIS A 341 2.95 -12.92 -3.51
C HIS A 341 1.49 -13.35 -3.66
N LEU A 342 1.07 -13.87 -4.82
CA LEU A 342 -0.32 -14.30 -5.05
C LEU A 342 -0.69 -15.59 -4.32
N LYS A 343 0.26 -16.20 -3.60
CA LYS A 343 0.08 -17.46 -2.88
C LYS A 343 0.52 -17.29 -1.44
N SER A 344 -0.24 -17.93 -0.54
CA SER A 344 0.12 -18.06 0.86
C SER A 344 -0.22 -19.46 1.34
N VAL A 345 0.40 -19.86 2.45
CA VAL A 345 0.20 -21.16 3.09
C VAL A 345 -0.26 -20.97 4.53
N ASN A 346 -1.02 -21.94 5.02
CA ASN A 346 -1.35 -22.05 6.45
C ASN A 346 -0.05 -22.20 7.26
N ARG A 347 -0.08 -21.74 8.49
CA ARG A 347 1.05 -21.84 9.43
C ARG A 347 0.80 -22.89 10.50
#